data_AF-K1RBC7-F1
#
_entry.id   AF-K1RBC7-F1
#
_cell.length_a   1.000
_cell.length_b   1.000
_cell.length_c   1.000
_cell.angle_alpha   90.00
_cell.angle_beta   90.00
_cell.angle_gamma   90.00
#
_symmetry.space_group_name_H-M   'P 1'
#
loop_
_entity.id
_entity.type
_entity.pdbx_description
1 polymer ?
#
loop_
_entity_poly.entity_id
_entity_poly.type
_entity_poly.pdbx_seq_one_letter_code
_entity_poly.pdbx_strand_id
1 'polypeptide(L)'
;MDEGLLEGEANLKSCLEDWSDLNKEFTQLEATHDRYKKVLEDLWDIQKKCVTGIAHHRYRMKQITEKMTKIKENSKPETDEALKRLRSEMQQRKSQFREMEELYLSIILGSVSVSLLNKEDKFAYKYNYETFKATNQGLVGHSSLYIHGFLYIVQFFYQKGALYRLRALGQRHEMDITVEGFMSWMWKGISFLLPFLFAGYFFQLYNAYVLYRLSQDPQCKEWQVSFLAIIHLILSVGNITTTLKVVVDKLRTDRRQQLTTKYRFNSHEKKDS
;
A
#
# COMPACT_ATOMS: atom_id res chain seq x y z
N MET A 1 -14.98 53.36 55.35
CA MET A 1 -15.79 52.90 54.20
C MET A 1 -15.26 53.50 52.90
N ASP A 2 -14.63 54.69 52.91
CA ASP A 2 -14.05 55.33 51.73
C ASP A 2 -12.74 54.73 51.21
N GLU A 3 -11.83 54.25 52.06
CA GLU A 3 -10.52 53.75 51.61
C GLU A 3 -10.61 52.54 50.65
N GLY A 4 -11.49 51.58 50.94
CA GLY A 4 -11.68 50.41 50.06
C GLY A 4 -12.38 50.71 48.73
N LEU A 5 -13.15 51.81 48.66
CA LEU A 5 -13.78 52.27 47.41
C LEU A 5 -12.74 52.98 46.53
N LEU A 6 -11.91 53.84 47.13
CA LEU A 6 -10.82 54.53 46.46
C LEU A 6 -9.73 53.56 45.96
N GLU A 7 -9.42 52.52 46.72
CA GLU A 7 -8.49 51.46 46.32
C GLU A 7 -9.06 50.62 45.16
N GLY A 8 -10.37 50.34 45.15
CA GLY A 8 -11.05 49.67 44.04
C GLY A 8 -11.02 50.48 42.74
N GLU A 9 -11.26 51.79 42.81
CA GLU A 9 -11.20 52.69 41.65
C GLU A 9 -9.77 52.86 41.12
N ALA A 10 -8.78 52.95 42.00
CA ALA A 10 -7.37 53.01 41.63
C ALA A 10 -6.90 51.73 40.94
N ASN A 11 -7.29 50.55 41.46
CA ASN A 11 -6.98 49.25 40.86
C ASN A 11 -7.64 49.06 39.50
N LEU A 12 -8.91 49.48 39.35
CA LEU A 12 -9.60 49.44 38.06
C LEU A 12 -8.92 50.33 37.02
N LYS A 13 -8.48 51.53 37.41
CA LYS A 13 -7.76 52.44 36.52
C LYS A 13 -6.42 51.84 36.08
N SER A 14 -5.66 51.23 36.99
CA SER A 14 -4.42 50.51 36.67
C SER A 14 -4.67 49.39 35.66
N CYS A 15 -5.71 48.56 35.85
CA CYS A 15 -6.04 47.48 34.91
C CYS A 15 -6.43 47.99 33.52
N LEU A 16 -7.11 49.15 33.43
CA LEU A 16 -7.47 49.76 32.15
C LEU A 16 -6.25 50.33 31.42
N GLU A 17 -5.29 50.90 32.15
CA GLU A 17 -4.01 51.35 31.60
C GLU A 17 -3.19 50.16 31.09
N ASP A 18 -3.03 49.10 31.89
CA ASP A 18 -2.34 47.86 31.50
C ASP A 18 -2.98 47.20 30.26
N TRP A 19 -4.31 47.17 30.19
CA TRP A 19 -5.03 46.66 29.02
C TRP A 19 -4.81 47.52 27.78
N SER A 20 -4.76 48.84 27.94
CA SER A 20 -4.46 49.76 26.84
C SER A 20 -3.06 49.52 26.27
N ASP A 21 -2.08 49.32 27.14
CA ASP A 21 -0.70 49.05 26.74
C ASP A 21 -0.55 47.67 26.09
N LEU A 22 -1.19 46.63 26.66
CA LEU A 22 -1.25 45.30 26.04
C LEU A 22 -1.90 45.33 24.64
N ASN A 23 -2.92 46.16 24.44
CA ASN A 23 -3.56 46.31 23.12
C ASN A 23 -2.66 47.01 22.10
N LYS A 24 -1.77 47.91 22.53
CA LYS A 24 -0.74 48.50 21.67
C LYS A 24 0.31 47.44 21.28
N GLU A 25 0.76 46.63 22.24
CA GLU A 25 1.67 45.51 21.97
C GLU A 25 1.04 44.49 21.01
N PHE A 26 -0.25 44.18 21.19
CA PHE A 26 -0.98 43.28 20.31
C PHE A 26 -1.03 43.82 18.87
N THR A 27 -1.30 45.11 18.67
CA THR A 27 -1.26 45.73 17.34
C THR A 27 0.11 45.60 16.68
N GLN A 28 1.21 45.75 17.44
CA GLN A 28 2.57 45.55 16.93
C GLN A 28 2.86 44.08 16.59
N LEU A 29 2.35 43.15 17.39
CA LEU A 29 2.44 41.72 17.14
C LEU A 29 1.69 41.35 15.86
N GLU A 30 0.49 41.89 15.65
CA GLU A 30 -0.31 41.67 14.44
C GLU A 30 0.41 42.18 13.19
N ALA A 31 1.00 43.38 13.24
CA ALA A 31 1.82 43.91 12.15
C ALA A 31 3.06 43.04 11.86
N THR A 32 3.68 42.50 12.91
CA THR A 32 4.83 41.57 12.77
C THR A 32 4.41 40.24 12.15
N HIS A 33 3.25 39.71 12.54
CA HIS A 33 2.68 38.50 11.98
C HIS A 33 2.32 38.66 10.50
N ASP A 34 1.75 39.80 10.12
CA ASP A 34 1.46 40.08 8.71
C ASP A 34 2.73 40.23 7.87
N ARG A 35 3.80 40.80 8.44
CA ARG A 35 5.12 40.79 7.79
C ARG A 35 5.66 39.37 7.64
N TYR A 36 5.52 38.52 8.66
CA TYR A 36 5.93 37.12 8.61
C TYR A 36 5.22 36.36 7.48
N LYS A 37 3.89 36.53 7.33
CA LYS A 37 3.13 35.92 6.23
C LYS A 37 3.66 36.33 4.86
N LYS A 38 3.92 37.62 4.64
CA LYS A 38 4.46 38.11 3.36
C LYS A 38 5.82 37.50 3.03
N VAL A 39 6.72 37.42 4.01
CA VAL A 39 8.03 36.78 3.81
C VAL A 39 7.88 35.29 3.49
N LEU A 40 6.91 34.60 4.08
CA LEU A 40 6.61 33.20 3.78
C LEU A 40 6.13 33.02 2.32
N GLU A 41 5.26 33.91 1.84
CA GLU A 41 4.80 33.92 0.45
C GLU A 41 5.96 34.17 -0.53
N ASP A 42 6.79 35.18 -0.27
CA ASP A 42 7.97 35.49 -1.10
C ASP A 42 8.97 34.32 -1.14
N LEU A 43 9.21 33.66 0.00
CA LEU A 43 10.07 32.49 0.11
C LEU A 43 9.56 31.36 -0.79
N TRP A 44 8.26 31.11 -0.77
CA TRP A 44 7.63 30.06 -1.58
C TRP A 44 7.74 30.34 -3.08
N ASP A 45 7.54 31.59 -3.49
CA ASP A 45 7.69 32.01 -4.88
C ASP A 45 9.12 31.85 -5.40
N ILE A 46 10.11 32.19 -4.58
CA ILE A 46 11.53 31.97 -4.89
C ILE A 46 11.81 30.48 -5.02
N GLN A 47 11.34 29.68 -4.05
CA GLN A 47 11.54 28.23 -4.04
C GLN A 47 10.95 27.57 -5.30
N LYS A 48 9.73 27.96 -5.69
CA LYS A 48 9.06 27.46 -6.91
C LYS A 48 9.86 27.76 -8.17
N LYS A 49 10.42 28.97 -8.28
CA LYS A 49 11.31 29.36 -9.39
C LYS A 49 12.58 28.51 -9.42
N CYS A 50 13.21 28.27 -8.27
CA CYS A 50 14.38 27.41 -8.16
C CYS A 50 14.10 25.96 -8.58
N VAL A 51 13.03 25.35 -8.08
CA VAL A 51 12.64 23.98 -8.43
C VAL A 51 12.35 23.84 -9.93
N THR A 52 11.63 24.81 -10.51
CA THR A 52 11.36 24.84 -11.95
C THR A 52 12.65 24.99 -12.77
N GLY A 53 13.58 25.82 -12.32
CA GLY A 53 14.91 25.97 -12.91
C GLY A 53 15.73 24.67 -12.88
N ILE A 54 15.74 23.97 -11.74
CA ILE A 54 16.40 22.65 -11.60
C ILE A 54 15.80 21.64 -12.57
N ALA A 55 14.48 21.59 -12.70
CA ALA A 55 13.81 20.70 -13.65
C ALA A 55 14.23 20.99 -15.10
N HIS A 56 14.27 22.27 -15.49
CA HIS A 56 14.74 22.68 -16.81
C HIS A 56 16.21 22.29 -17.06
N HIS A 57 17.09 22.49 -16.08
CA HIS A 57 18.48 22.06 -16.18
C HIS A 57 18.63 20.55 -16.33
N ARG A 58 17.87 19.75 -15.55
CA ARG A 58 17.85 18.28 -15.68
C ARG A 58 17.43 17.85 -17.08
N TYR A 59 16.41 18.50 -17.66
CA TYR A 59 15.99 18.24 -19.03
C TYR A 59 17.09 18.53 -20.05
N ARG A 60 17.73 19.71 -20.00
CA ARG A 60 18.83 20.05 -20.92
C ARG A 60 20.02 19.13 -20.74
N MET A 61 20.35 18.74 -19.52
CA MET A 61 21.41 17.78 -19.23
C MET A 61 21.12 16.39 -19.80
N LYS A 62 19.86 15.95 -19.78
CA LYS A 62 19.44 14.70 -20.46
C LYS A 62 19.70 14.79 -21.96
N GLN A 63 19.29 15.88 -22.62
CA GLN A 63 19.54 16.10 -24.05
C GLN A 63 21.05 16.13 -24.38
N ILE A 64 21.86 16.78 -23.54
CA ILE A 64 23.32 16.81 -23.71
C ILE A 64 23.90 15.40 -23.58
N THR A 65 23.42 14.62 -22.60
CA THR A 65 23.85 13.22 -22.42
C THR A 65 23.56 12.37 -23.65
N GLU A 66 22.38 12.51 -24.25
CA GLU A 66 21.98 11.81 -25.49
C GLU A 66 22.84 12.21 -26.70
N LYS A 67 23.27 13.48 -26.77
CA LYS A 67 24.22 13.94 -27.80
C LYS A 67 25.61 13.36 -27.56
N MET A 68 26.06 13.31 -26.30
CA MET A 68 27.36 12.74 -25.92
C MET A 68 27.46 11.24 -26.25
N THR A 69 26.38 10.47 -26.07
CA THR A 69 26.37 9.03 -26.42
C THR A 69 26.53 8.81 -27.92
N LYS A 70 25.84 9.62 -28.75
CA LYS A 70 25.96 9.57 -30.22
C LYS A 70 27.35 9.96 -30.73
N ILE A 71 28.00 10.92 -30.06
CA ILE A 71 29.37 11.34 -30.39
C ILE A 71 30.35 10.23 -30.05
N LYS A 72 30.20 9.58 -28.88
CA LYS A 72 31.06 8.49 -28.43
C LYS A 72 31.10 7.30 -29.41
N GLU A 73 30.01 7.02 -30.10
CA GLU A 73 29.92 5.94 -31.10
C GLU A 73 30.85 6.14 -32.32
N ASN A 74 31.35 7.36 -32.56
CA ASN A 74 32.12 7.73 -33.76
C ASN A 74 33.45 8.47 -33.48
N SER A 75 34.03 8.40 -32.26
CA SER A 75 35.05 9.38 -31.80
C SER A 75 36.52 8.93 -31.74
N LYS A 76 37.43 9.92 -31.91
CA LYS A 76 38.89 9.88 -31.69
C LYS A 76 39.26 10.06 -30.19
N PRO A 77 40.46 9.66 -29.73
CA PRO A 77 40.86 9.70 -28.30
C PRO A 77 40.87 11.11 -27.66
N GLU A 78 41.11 12.17 -28.42
CA GLU A 78 41.06 13.56 -27.91
C GLU A 78 39.63 14.02 -27.56
N THR A 79 38.64 13.51 -28.30
CA THR A 79 37.21 13.76 -28.05
C THR A 79 36.73 13.04 -26.78
N ASP A 80 37.36 11.93 -26.41
CA ASP A 80 37.03 11.17 -25.18
C ASP A 80 37.41 11.93 -23.90
N GLU A 81 38.56 12.64 -23.89
CA GLU A 81 38.97 13.47 -22.75
C GLU A 81 38.04 14.69 -22.56
N ALA A 82 37.63 15.34 -23.64
CA ALA A 82 36.64 16.42 -23.56
C ALA A 82 35.27 15.92 -23.05
N LEU A 83 34.83 14.72 -23.49
CA LEU A 83 33.60 14.09 -23.00
C LEU A 83 33.68 13.69 -21.52
N LYS A 84 34.84 13.23 -21.04
CA LYS A 84 35.08 12.94 -19.62
C LYS A 84 35.00 14.19 -18.76
N ARG A 85 35.65 15.29 -19.18
CA ARG A 85 35.56 16.59 -18.49
C ARG A 85 34.12 17.07 -18.39
N LEU A 86 33.39 17.06 -19.50
CA LEU A 86 31.98 17.46 -19.52
C LEU A 86 31.11 16.56 -18.62
N ARG A 87 31.36 15.25 -18.58
CA ARG A 87 30.69 14.34 -17.62
C ARG A 87 30.97 14.72 -16.17
N SER A 88 32.21 15.09 -15.84
CA SER A 88 32.58 15.48 -14.47
C SER A 88 31.84 16.75 -14.03
N GLU A 89 31.79 17.77 -14.89
CA GLU A 89 31.04 19.02 -14.64
C GLU A 89 29.54 18.75 -14.48
N MET A 90 28.99 17.84 -15.29
CA MET A 90 27.58 17.42 -15.16
C MET A 90 27.30 16.68 -13.85
N GLN A 91 28.26 15.90 -13.32
CA GLN A 91 28.10 15.25 -12.03
C GLN A 91 28.19 16.25 -10.87
N GLN A 92 29.14 17.20 -10.94
CA GLN A 92 29.23 18.29 -9.96
C GLN A 92 27.95 19.13 -9.94
N ARG A 93 27.38 19.45 -11.12
CA ARG A 93 26.11 20.19 -11.18
C ARG A 93 24.94 19.39 -10.58
N LYS A 94 24.95 18.06 -10.68
CA LYS A 94 23.95 17.20 -10.03
C LYS A 94 24.07 17.19 -8.51
N SER A 95 25.29 17.22 -7.97
CA SER A 95 25.46 17.31 -6.50
C SER A 95 24.95 18.64 -5.97
N GLN A 96 25.24 19.74 -6.66
CA GLN A 96 24.71 21.06 -6.33
C GLN A 96 23.18 21.10 -6.33
N PHE A 97 22.52 20.47 -7.31
CA PHE A 97 21.05 20.37 -7.30
C PHE A 97 20.52 19.58 -6.11
N ARG A 98 21.21 18.51 -5.70
CA ARG A 98 20.82 17.72 -4.53
C ARG A 98 20.94 18.55 -3.25
N GLU A 99 22.04 19.27 -3.07
CA GLU A 99 22.25 20.16 -1.92
C GLU A 99 21.16 21.25 -1.84
N MET A 100 20.79 21.83 -2.99
CA MET A 100 19.70 22.81 -3.06
C MET A 100 18.34 22.21 -2.69
N GLU A 101 18.02 21.02 -3.22
CA GLU A 101 16.76 20.31 -2.91
C GLU A 101 16.68 19.87 -1.44
N GLU A 102 17.81 19.46 -0.84
CA GLU A 102 17.90 19.11 0.58
C GLU A 102 17.65 20.32 1.48
N LEU A 103 18.20 21.50 1.13
CA LEU A 103 17.91 22.74 1.84
C LEU A 103 16.41 23.10 1.75
N TYR A 104 15.80 23.00 0.57
CA TYR A 104 14.37 23.27 0.38
C TYR A 104 13.49 22.32 1.20
N LEU A 105 13.87 21.04 1.24
CA LEU A 105 13.17 20.04 2.03
C LEU A 105 13.31 20.32 3.53
N SER A 106 14.50 20.71 3.99
CA SER A 106 14.75 21.10 5.38
C SER A 106 13.96 22.35 5.79
N ILE A 107 13.75 23.29 4.88
CA ILE A 107 12.94 24.50 5.12
C ILE A 107 11.44 24.14 5.23
N ILE A 108 10.92 23.28 4.36
CA ILE A 108 9.51 22.83 4.40
C ILE A 108 9.22 22.01 5.66
N LEU A 109 10.12 21.11 6.03
CA LEU A 109 9.90 20.19 7.15
C LEU A 109 10.18 20.82 8.52
N GLY A 110 10.91 21.94 8.55
CA GLY A 110 11.43 22.52 9.79
C GLY A 110 12.39 21.57 10.52
N SER A 111 12.95 22.00 11.65
CA SER A 111 13.67 21.11 12.56
C SER A 111 12.69 20.14 13.22
N VAL A 112 12.33 19.05 12.53
CA VAL A 112 11.47 17.94 12.99
C VAL A 112 10.48 18.39 14.08
N SER A 113 9.61 19.33 13.71
CA SER A 113 8.46 19.75 14.49
C SER A 113 7.41 19.98 13.45
N VAL A 114 6.48 19.04 13.34
CA VAL A 114 5.40 19.00 12.36
C VAL A 114 4.51 20.23 12.55
N SER A 115 4.96 21.36 12.01
CA SER A 115 4.18 22.56 11.88
C SER A 115 3.87 22.68 10.41
N LEU A 116 2.84 21.93 9.99
CA LEU A 116 2.05 22.25 8.80
C LEU A 116 1.44 23.64 9.04
N LEU A 117 2.23 24.68 8.78
CA LEU A 117 1.86 26.08 9.05
C LEU A 117 1.21 26.78 7.85
N ASN A 118 0.79 26.02 6.82
CA ASN A 118 -0.03 26.54 5.73
C ASN A 118 -1.30 25.70 5.58
N LYS A 119 -2.47 26.36 5.58
CA LYS A 119 -3.78 25.70 5.43
C LYS A 119 -3.84 24.95 4.10
N GLU A 120 -3.28 25.50 3.04
CA GLU A 120 -3.27 24.91 1.70
C GLU A 120 -2.47 23.62 1.65
N ASP A 121 -1.28 23.58 2.25
CA ASP A 121 -0.46 22.36 2.30
C ASP A 121 -1.06 21.29 3.21
N LYS A 122 -1.79 21.69 4.26
CA LYS A 122 -2.59 20.76 5.08
C LYS A 122 -3.74 20.16 4.29
N PHE A 123 -4.42 20.97 3.48
CA PHE A 123 -5.48 20.48 2.60
C PHE A 123 -4.91 19.61 1.47
N ALA A 124 -3.80 19.99 0.85
CA ALA A 124 -3.16 19.23 -0.21
C ALA A 124 -2.59 17.90 0.31
N TYR A 125 -1.95 17.90 1.47
CA TYR A 125 -1.49 16.68 2.13
C TYR A 125 -2.66 15.76 2.50
N LYS A 126 -3.71 16.31 3.12
CA LYS A 126 -4.93 15.56 3.45
C LYS A 126 -5.60 15.00 2.19
N TYR A 127 -5.71 15.80 1.15
CA TYR A 127 -6.27 15.41 -0.14
C TYR A 127 -5.46 14.27 -0.76
N ASN A 128 -4.14 14.43 -0.89
CA ASN A 128 -3.25 13.39 -1.45
C ASN A 128 -3.30 12.09 -0.63
N TYR A 129 -3.38 12.20 0.70
CA TYR A 129 -3.52 11.06 1.59
C TYR A 129 -4.89 10.36 1.45
N GLU A 130 -5.98 11.13 1.34
CA GLU A 130 -7.33 10.61 1.12
C GLU A 130 -7.47 9.99 -0.28
N THR A 131 -6.90 10.61 -1.32
CA THR A 131 -6.82 10.07 -2.67
C THR A 131 -6.04 8.75 -2.69
N PHE A 132 -4.86 8.69 -2.06
CA PHE A 132 -4.09 7.46 -1.95
C PHE A 132 -4.87 6.35 -1.23
N LYS A 133 -5.55 6.69 -0.13
CA LYS A 133 -6.41 5.75 0.60
C LYS A 133 -7.55 5.24 -0.29
N ALA A 134 -8.23 6.12 -1.02
CA ALA A 134 -9.30 5.77 -1.93
C ALA A 134 -8.83 4.89 -3.10
N THR A 135 -7.67 5.20 -3.69
CA THR A 135 -7.06 4.39 -4.76
C THR A 135 -6.69 2.99 -4.25
N ASN A 136 -6.08 2.87 -3.07
CA ASN A 136 -5.75 1.56 -2.49
C ASN A 136 -7.00 0.76 -2.11
N GLN A 137 -8.00 1.40 -1.49
CA GLN A 137 -9.27 0.76 -1.18
C GLN A 137 -9.99 0.31 -2.46
N GLY A 138 -9.94 1.12 -3.52
CA GLY A 138 -10.45 0.76 -4.85
C GLY A 138 -9.72 -0.44 -5.44
N LEU A 139 -8.39 -0.46 -5.41
CA LEU A 139 -7.57 -1.57 -5.93
C LEU A 139 -7.82 -2.88 -5.17
N VAL A 140 -7.88 -2.80 -3.83
CA VAL A 140 -8.21 -3.94 -2.96
C VAL A 140 -9.65 -4.41 -3.19
N GLY A 141 -10.59 -3.49 -3.34
CA GLY A 141 -11.98 -3.80 -3.66
C GLY A 141 -12.14 -4.48 -5.02
N HIS A 142 -11.45 -3.97 -6.05
CA HIS A 142 -11.49 -4.51 -7.40
C HIS A 142 -10.86 -5.90 -7.47
N SER A 143 -9.68 -6.08 -6.87
CA SER A 143 -9.05 -7.41 -6.76
C SER A 143 -9.90 -8.39 -5.95
N SER A 144 -10.53 -7.94 -4.85
CA SER A 144 -11.46 -8.75 -4.07
C SER A 144 -12.70 -9.16 -4.87
N LEU A 145 -13.29 -8.26 -5.67
CA LEU A 145 -14.43 -8.56 -6.54
C LEU A 145 -14.07 -9.59 -7.62
N TYR A 146 -12.89 -9.48 -8.23
CA TYR A 146 -12.42 -10.49 -9.19
C TYR A 146 -12.24 -11.87 -8.53
N ILE A 147 -11.67 -11.92 -7.33
CA ILE A 147 -11.47 -13.16 -6.59
C ILE A 147 -12.83 -13.76 -6.19
N HIS A 148 -13.74 -12.97 -5.62
CA HIS A 148 -15.08 -13.43 -5.26
C HIS A 148 -15.89 -13.88 -6.48
N GLY A 149 -15.82 -13.15 -7.60
CA GLY A 149 -16.47 -13.52 -8.85
C GLY A 149 -15.95 -14.86 -9.40
N PHE A 150 -14.64 -15.06 -9.38
CA PHE A 150 -14.04 -16.34 -9.76
C PHE A 150 -14.48 -17.49 -8.83
N LEU A 151 -14.43 -17.29 -7.52
CA LEU A 151 -14.87 -18.28 -6.54
C LEU A 151 -16.36 -18.61 -6.70
N TYR A 152 -17.20 -17.61 -6.97
CA TYR A 152 -18.62 -17.78 -7.22
C TYR A 152 -18.89 -18.61 -8.48
N ILE A 153 -18.15 -18.37 -9.57
CA ILE A 153 -18.23 -19.18 -10.79
C ILE A 153 -17.87 -20.65 -10.50
N VAL A 154 -16.80 -20.87 -9.73
CA VAL A 154 -16.37 -22.23 -9.32
C VAL A 154 -17.44 -22.90 -8.45
N GLN A 155 -18.00 -22.18 -7.47
CA GLN A 155 -19.09 -22.66 -6.62
C GLN A 155 -20.36 -22.96 -7.42
N PHE A 156 -20.70 -22.12 -8.41
CA PHE A 156 -21.82 -22.34 -9.31
C PHE A 156 -21.64 -23.64 -10.10
N PHE A 157 -20.46 -23.90 -10.68
CA PHE A 157 -20.18 -25.16 -11.37
C PHE A 157 -20.22 -26.38 -10.43
N TYR A 158 -19.75 -26.21 -9.20
CA TYR A 158 -19.81 -27.27 -8.17
C TYR A 158 -21.26 -27.60 -7.80
N GLN A 159 -22.07 -26.60 -7.46
CA GLN A 159 -23.48 -26.77 -7.09
C GLN A 159 -24.29 -27.31 -8.27
N LYS A 160 -24.06 -26.77 -9.48
CA LYS A 160 -24.67 -27.24 -10.72
C LYS A 160 -24.41 -28.73 -10.88
N GLY A 161 -23.17 -29.19 -10.84
CA GLY A 161 -22.92 -30.61 -11.01
C GLY A 161 -23.33 -31.47 -9.81
N ALA A 162 -23.40 -30.93 -8.59
CA ALA A 162 -23.95 -31.66 -7.44
C ALA A 162 -25.45 -31.94 -7.65
N LEU A 163 -26.16 -30.96 -8.22
CA LEU A 163 -27.54 -31.09 -8.68
C LEU A 163 -27.67 -32.11 -9.82
N TYR A 164 -26.77 -32.12 -10.80
CA TYR A 164 -26.76 -33.14 -11.87
C TYR A 164 -26.48 -34.54 -11.33
N ARG A 165 -25.62 -34.70 -10.32
CA ARG A 165 -25.37 -36.00 -9.68
C ARG A 165 -26.60 -36.50 -8.91
N LEU A 166 -27.32 -35.61 -8.22
CA LEU A 166 -28.62 -35.94 -7.62
C LEU A 166 -29.67 -36.30 -8.68
N ARG A 167 -29.62 -35.67 -9.85
CA ARG A 167 -30.45 -35.99 -11.02
C ARG A 167 -30.09 -37.36 -11.63
N ALA A 168 -28.80 -37.71 -11.72
CA ALA A 168 -28.32 -39.01 -12.17
C ALA A 168 -28.59 -40.15 -11.16
N LEU A 169 -28.77 -39.82 -9.87
CA LEU A 169 -29.19 -40.76 -8.81
C LEU A 169 -30.70 -41.07 -8.82
N GLY A 170 -31.46 -40.56 -9.81
CA GLY A 170 -32.83 -41.03 -10.09
C GLY A 170 -33.97 -40.20 -9.48
N GLN A 171 -33.71 -39.01 -8.91
CA GLN A 171 -34.80 -38.07 -8.59
C GLN A 171 -35.13 -37.19 -9.82
N ARG A 172 -36.08 -37.70 -10.62
CA ARG A 172 -36.88 -37.12 -11.72
C ARG A 172 -36.18 -36.52 -12.96
N HIS A 173 -36.22 -37.37 -14.00
CA HIS A 173 -36.43 -37.23 -15.46
C HIS A 173 -35.56 -36.30 -16.33
N GLU A 174 -35.30 -36.82 -17.55
CA GLU A 174 -34.33 -36.51 -18.60
C GLU A 174 -34.38 -35.05 -19.11
N MET A 175 -33.32 -34.45 -19.66
CA MET A 175 -32.53 -34.91 -20.81
C MET A 175 -31.17 -34.20 -20.88
N ASP A 176 -30.19 -34.90 -21.45
CA ASP A 176 -28.75 -34.56 -21.57
C ASP A 176 -28.41 -33.20 -22.20
N ILE A 177 -27.26 -32.65 -21.79
CA ILE A 177 -26.31 -32.03 -22.73
C ILE A 177 -24.88 -32.45 -22.34
N THR A 178 -24.21 -33.05 -23.31
CA THR A 178 -22.81 -33.49 -23.33
C THR A 178 -21.85 -32.30 -23.29
N VAL A 179 -21.09 -32.16 -22.20
CA VAL A 179 -19.78 -31.50 -22.20
C VAL A 179 -18.80 -32.39 -21.43
N GLU A 180 -18.54 -33.57 -22.00
CA GLU A 180 -17.57 -34.53 -21.50
C GLU A 180 -16.15 -34.13 -21.96
N GLY A 181 -15.31 -33.79 -20.99
CA GLY A 181 -13.90 -33.49 -21.24
C GLY A 181 -13.33 -32.64 -20.13
N PHE A 182 -13.54 -31.32 -20.23
CA PHE A 182 -12.97 -30.36 -19.27
C PHE A 182 -13.64 -30.40 -17.88
N MET A 183 -14.97 -30.58 -17.84
CA MET A 183 -15.74 -30.65 -16.60
C MET A 183 -15.54 -31.98 -15.86
N SER A 184 -15.39 -33.10 -16.56
CA SER A 184 -15.14 -34.42 -15.94
C SER A 184 -13.78 -34.51 -15.24
N TRP A 185 -12.75 -33.86 -15.81
CA TRP A 185 -11.44 -33.71 -15.19
C TRP A 185 -11.48 -32.84 -13.92
N MET A 186 -12.18 -31.70 -13.98
CA MET A 186 -12.39 -30.80 -12.83
C MET A 186 -13.19 -31.44 -11.69
N TRP A 187 -14.02 -32.43 -12.01
CA TRP A 187 -14.89 -33.17 -11.08
C TRP A 187 -14.18 -34.28 -10.29
N LYS A 188 -12.90 -34.57 -10.56
CA LYS A 188 -12.14 -35.65 -9.91
C LYS A 188 -11.31 -35.24 -8.69
N GLY A 189 -11.51 -34.05 -8.13
CA GLY A 189 -11.33 -33.88 -6.68
C GLY A 189 -10.63 -32.61 -6.21
N ILE A 190 -10.75 -32.41 -4.90
CA ILE A 190 -10.04 -31.45 -4.04
C ILE A 190 -8.56 -31.23 -4.44
N SER A 191 -7.91 -32.21 -5.09
CA SER A 191 -6.56 -32.10 -5.65
C SER A 191 -6.34 -30.94 -6.64
N PHE A 192 -7.33 -30.52 -7.44
CA PHE A 192 -7.14 -29.38 -8.36
C PHE A 192 -7.17 -28.04 -7.62
N LEU A 193 -8.01 -27.93 -6.58
CA LEU A 193 -8.13 -26.70 -5.78
C LEU A 193 -6.95 -26.53 -4.81
N LEU A 194 -6.39 -27.65 -4.34
CA LEU A 194 -5.30 -27.70 -3.38
C LEU A 194 -4.08 -26.81 -3.73
N PRO A 195 -3.49 -26.87 -4.94
CA PRO A 195 -2.32 -26.07 -5.28
C PRO A 195 -2.59 -24.56 -5.20
N PHE A 196 -3.76 -24.10 -5.64
CA PHE A 196 -4.16 -22.69 -5.53
C PHE A 196 -4.39 -22.27 -4.07
N LEU A 197 -5.00 -23.17 -3.30
CA LEU A 197 -5.30 -22.95 -1.90
C LEU A 197 -4.02 -22.85 -1.05
N PHE A 198 -3.08 -23.79 -1.25
CA PHE A 198 -1.75 -23.73 -0.64
C PHE A 198 -0.94 -22.53 -1.12
N ALA A 199 -0.97 -22.18 -2.41
CA ALA A 199 -0.33 -20.98 -2.92
C ALA A 199 -0.85 -19.72 -2.21
N GLY A 200 -2.17 -19.62 -2.00
CA GLY A 200 -2.78 -18.54 -1.22
C GLY A 200 -2.32 -18.52 0.23
N TYR A 201 -2.21 -19.68 0.89
CA TYR A 201 -1.73 -19.76 2.28
C TYR A 201 -0.25 -19.43 2.43
N PHE A 202 0.59 -19.86 1.50
CA PHE A 202 2.01 -19.49 1.47
C PHE A 202 2.18 -18.00 1.20
N PHE A 203 1.38 -17.42 0.31
CA PHE A 203 1.35 -15.98 0.10
C PHE A 203 0.89 -15.23 1.35
N GLN A 204 -0.13 -15.75 2.05
CA GLN A 204 -0.58 -15.21 3.33
C GLN A 204 0.52 -15.29 4.42
N LEU A 205 1.30 -16.37 4.45
CA LEU A 205 2.45 -16.54 5.35
C LEU A 205 3.59 -15.58 5.00
N TYR A 206 3.86 -15.39 3.70
CA TYR A 206 4.84 -14.42 3.22
C TYR A 206 4.46 -13.00 3.64
N ASN A 207 3.18 -12.63 3.50
CA ASN A 207 2.69 -11.34 3.98
C ASN A 207 2.86 -11.19 5.50
N ALA A 208 2.61 -12.24 6.29
CA ALA A 208 2.87 -12.22 7.74
C ALA A 208 4.36 -11.95 8.04
N TYR A 209 5.27 -12.60 7.32
CA TYR A 209 6.72 -12.40 7.47
C TYR A 209 7.17 -10.99 7.09
N VAL A 210 6.68 -10.46 5.97
CA VAL A 210 7.01 -9.09 5.52
C VAL A 210 6.49 -8.06 6.52
N LEU A 211 5.26 -8.22 7.01
CA LEU A 211 4.69 -7.33 8.04
C LEU A 211 5.46 -7.41 9.36
N TYR A 212 5.91 -8.60 9.75
CA TYR A 212 6.75 -8.78 10.93
C TYR A 212 8.11 -8.06 10.77
N ARG A 213 8.75 -8.21 9.61
CA ARG A 213 10.01 -7.49 9.31
C ARG A 213 9.83 -5.99 9.32
N LEU A 214 8.71 -5.49 8.79
CA LEU A 214 8.37 -4.07 8.80
C LEU A 214 8.07 -3.57 10.22
N SER A 215 7.47 -4.41 11.08
CA SER A 215 7.20 -4.06 12.48
C SER A 215 8.46 -3.91 13.34
N GLN A 216 9.61 -4.44 12.89
CA GLN A 216 10.89 -4.28 13.56
C GLN A 216 11.71 -3.08 13.07
N ASP A 217 11.21 -2.35 12.07
CA ASP A 217 11.87 -1.15 11.60
C ASP A 217 11.79 -0.05 12.68
N PRO A 218 12.92 0.58 13.07
CA PRO A 218 12.93 1.65 14.07
C PRO A 218 12.06 2.87 13.73
N GLN A 219 11.61 3.02 12.48
CA GLN A 219 10.65 4.06 12.08
C GLN A 219 9.17 3.67 12.32
N CYS A 220 8.86 2.40 12.53
CA CYS A 220 7.50 1.92 12.77
C CYS A 220 7.15 1.97 14.27
N LYS A 221 6.46 3.03 14.71
CA LYS A 221 5.93 3.15 16.07
C LYS A 221 4.52 2.56 16.26
N GLU A 222 3.87 2.14 15.18
CA GLU A 222 2.47 1.72 15.20
C GLU A 222 2.32 0.23 15.54
N TRP A 223 1.70 -0.07 16.69
CA TRP A 223 1.45 -1.45 17.16
C TRP A 223 0.54 -2.26 16.22
N GLN A 224 -0.25 -1.57 15.39
CA GLN A 224 -1.19 -2.15 14.43
C GLN A 224 -0.48 -3.09 13.43
N VAL A 225 0.73 -2.74 12.99
CA VAL A 225 1.52 -3.53 12.01
C VAL A 225 1.95 -4.86 12.63
N SER A 226 2.39 -4.83 13.89
CA SER A 226 2.76 -6.03 14.65
C SER A 226 1.55 -6.93 14.91
N PHE A 227 0.42 -6.35 15.32
CA PHE A 227 -0.82 -7.10 15.53
C PHE A 227 -1.36 -7.75 14.25
N LEU A 228 -1.30 -7.04 13.13
CA LEU A 228 -1.70 -7.56 11.82
C LEU A 228 -0.81 -8.73 11.36
N ALA A 229 0.50 -8.66 11.62
CA ALA A 229 1.43 -9.76 11.35
C ALA A 229 1.04 -11.04 12.13
N ILE A 230 0.66 -10.89 13.41
CA ILE A 230 0.23 -12.01 14.26
C ILE A 230 -1.07 -12.64 13.75
N ILE A 231 -2.07 -11.82 13.37
CA ILE A 231 -3.35 -12.33 12.83
C ILE A 231 -3.10 -13.11 11.54
N HIS A 232 -2.30 -12.57 10.60
CA HIS A 232 -2.00 -13.25 9.35
C HIS A 232 -1.25 -14.57 9.56
N LEU A 233 -0.36 -14.62 10.57
CA LEU A 233 0.36 -15.85 10.95
C LEU A 233 -0.61 -16.92 11.48
N ILE A 234 -1.47 -16.57 12.44
CA ILE A 234 -2.45 -17.50 13.03
C ILE A 234 -3.40 -18.04 11.96
N LEU A 235 -3.91 -17.16 11.09
CA LEU A 235 -4.82 -17.55 10.02
C LEU A 235 -4.13 -18.46 8.99
N SER A 236 -2.90 -18.15 8.58
CA SER A 236 -2.17 -19.00 7.62
C SER A 236 -1.91 -20.40 8.20
N VAL A 237 -1.42 -20.49 9.44
CA VAL A 237 -1.16 -21.78 10.11
C VAL A 237 -2.47 -22.56 10.33
N GLY A 238 -3.53 -21.88 10.77
CA GLY A 238 -4.86 -22.48 10.96
C GLY A 238 -5.45 -23.04 9.66
N ASN A 239 -5.31 -22.30 8.56
CA ASN A 239 -5.79 -22.72 7.25
C ASN A 239 -4.99 -23.89 6.67
N ILE A 240 -3.66 -23.89 6.83
CA ILE A 240 -2.78 -24.99 6.41
C ILE A 240 -3.12 -26.27 7.19
N THR A 241 -3.24 -26.19 8.51
CA THR A 241 -3.54 -27.36 9.36
C THR A 241 -4.92 -27.94 9.09
N THR A 242 -5.93 -27.10 8.92
CA THR A 242 -7.30 -27.54 8.58
C THR A 242 -7.33 -28.21 7.22
N THR A 243 -6.67 -27.63 6.22
CA THR A 243 -6.60 -28.21 4.86
C THR A 243 -5.84 -29.54 4.85
N LEU A 244 -4.71 -29.64 5.58
CA LEU A 244 -3.98 -30.89 5.72
C LEU A 244 -4.83 -32.01 6.34
N LYS A 245 -5.64 -31.70 7.37
CA LYS A 245 -6.57 -32.67 7.97
C LYS A 245 -7.57 -33.18 6.93
N VAL A 246 -8.18 -32.29 6.15
CA VAL A 246 -9.13 -32.64 5.08
C VAL A 246 -8.47 -33.53 4.01
N VAL A 247 -7.23 -33.22 3.63
CA VAL A 247 -6.46 -34.04 2.67
C VAL A 247 -6.19 -35.43 3.23
N VAL A 248 -5.74 -35.53 4.47
CA VAL A 248 -5.46 -36.82 5.13
C VAL A 248 -6.72 -37.66 5.23
N ASP A 249 -7.84 -37.06 5.65
CA ASP A 249 -9.13 -37.75 5.76
C ASP A 249 -9.65 -38.19 4.39
N LYS A 250 -9.44 -37.37 3.35
CA LYS A 250 -9.81 -37.72 1.98
C LYS A 250 -8.97 -38.89 1.45
N LEU A 251 -7.65 -38.87 1.63
CA LEU A 251 -6.75 -39.95 1.24
C LEU A 251 -7.03 -41.26 1.99
N ARG A 252 -7.37 -41.18 3.29
CA ARG A 252 -7.80 -42.33 4.09
C ARG A 252 -9.13 -42.91 3.57
N THR A 253 -10.09 -42.04 3.25
CA THR A 253 -11.41 -42.43 2.75
C THR A 253 -11.33 -43.09 1.37
N ASP A 254 -10.58 -42.51 0.45
CA ASP A 254 -10.41 -43.05 -0.91
C ASP A 254 -9.68 -44.41 -0.87
N ARG A 255 -8.67 -44.57 0.00
CA ARG A 255 -8.02 -45.88 0.26
C ARG A 255 -9.01 -46.91 0.83
N ARG A 256 -9.88 -46.50 1.76
CA ARG A 256 -10.90 -47.39 2.36
C ARG A 256 -11.93 -47.84 1.33
N GLN A 257 -12.38 -46.93 0.46
CA GLN A 257 -13.31 -47.25 -0.63
C GLN A 257 -12.70 -48.22 -1.65
N GLN A 258 -11.43 -48.03 -2.03
CA GLN A 258 -10.72 -48.96 -2.92
C GLN A 258 -10.60 -50.36 -2.31
N LEU A 259 -10.31 -50.46 -1.00
CA LEU A 259 -10.27 -51.75 -0.30
C LEU A 259 -11.65 -52.41 -0.28
N THR A 260 -12.72 -51.70 0.06
CA THR A 260 -14.08 -52.27 0.09
C THR A 260 -14.55 -52.75 -1.27
N THR A 261 -14.24 -52.03 -2.34
CA THR A 261 -14.57 -52.45 -3.71
C THR A 261 -13.80 -53.71 -4.09
N LYS A 262 -12.50 -53.79 -3.76
CA LYS A 262 -11.66 -54.97 -4.02
C LYS A 262 -12.19 -56.23 -3.31
N TYR A 263 -12.60 -56.13 -2.05
CA TYR A 263 -13.18 -57.27 -1.32
C TYR A 263 -14.59 -57.66 -1.81
N ARG A 264 -15.40 -56.69 -2.26
CA ARG A 264 -16.73 -56.96 -2.82
C ARG A 264 -16.66 -57.71 -4.16
N PHE A 265 -15.72 -57.37 -5.04
CA PHE A 265 -15.49 -58.11 -6.28
C PHE A 265 -15.03 -59.55 -6.01
N ASN A 266 -14.05 -59.74 -5.11
CA ASN A 266 -13.58 -61.08 -4.73
C ASN A 266 -14.66 -61.97 -4.07
N SER A 267 -15.70 -61.37 -3.45
CA SER A 267 -16.82 -62.12 -2.88
C SER A 267 -17.88 -62.55 -3.90
N HIS A 268 -18.00 -61.84 -5.03
CA HIS A 268 -18.87 -62.25 -6.14
C HIS A 268 -18.23 -63.36 -6.96
N GLU A 269 -16.92 -63.25 -7.20
CA GLU A 269 -16.15 -64.29 -7.91
C GLU A 269 -16.15 -65.65 -7.19
N LYS A 270 -16.28 -65.66 -5.85
CA LYS A 270 -16.43 -66.89 -5.04
C LYS A 270 -17.84 -67.46 -4.97
N LYS A 271 -18.87 -66.75 -5.44
CA LYS A 271 -20.27 -67.25 -5.47
C LYS A 271 -20.65 -67.85 -6.82
N ASP A 272 -19.87 -67.57 -7.86
CA ASP A 272 -20.10 -68.01 -9.23
C ASP A 272 -19.14 -69.14 -9.65
N SER A 273 -18.47 -69.80 -8.69
CA SER A 273 -17.65 -71.02 -8.85
C SER A 273 -18.11 -72.09 -7.86
#